data_AF-A0A1C4IN55-F1
#
_entry.id   AF-A0A1C4IN55-F1
#
_cell.length_a   1.000
_cell.length_b   1.000
_cell.length_c   1.000
_cell.angle_alpha   90.00
_cell.angle_beta   90.00
_cell.angle_gamma   90.00
#
_symmetry.space_group_name_H-M   'P 1'
#
loop_
_entity.id
_entity.type
_entity.pdbx_description
1 polymer ?
#
loop_
_entity_poly.entity_id
_entity_poly.type
_entity_poly.pdbx_seq_one_letter_code
_entity_poly.pdbx_strand_id
1 'polypeptide(L)'
;MWAYSALLWGSYGREDKPLPATYDHPGTSRVLAVLDGIAGELGATRNQVVLAWLRGQGIAPIVGASRVEHVTEALAARDVRLDEEHLKRFAEAR
;
A
#
# COMPACT_ATOMS: atom_id res chain seq x y z
N MET A 1 -10.31 13.96 2.22
CA MET A 1 -10.09 13.35 3.56
C MET A 1 -8.60 13.05 3.71
N TRP A 2 -8.03 13.17 4.91
CA TRP A 2 -6.62 12.85 5.16
C TRP A 2 -6.49 11.49 5.86
N ALA A 3 -5.45 10.72 5.54
CA ALA A 3 -5.14 9.47 6.22
C ALA A 3 -3.80 9.57 6.97
N TYR A 4 -3.86 9.29 8.27
CA TYR A 4 -2.67 9.13 9.13
C TYR A 4 -2.24 7.67 9.14
N SER A 5 -0.95 7.42 9.38
CA SER A 5 -0.39 6.07 9.45
C SER A 5 -0.70 5.20 8.23
N ALA A 6 -0.78 5.82 7.04
CA ALA A 6 -1.19 5.17 5.79
C ALA A 6 -0.39 3.91 5.43
N LEU A 7 0.87 3.85 5.85
CA LEU A 7 1.78 2.73 5.60
C LEU A 7 1.99 1.83 6.82
N LEU A 8 1.21 2.00 7.89
CA LEU A 8 1.35 1.27 9.15
C LEU A 8 2.81 1.27 9.63
N TRP A 9 3.41 2.45 9.67
CA TRP A 9 4.80 2.68 10.03
C TRP A 9 5.84 1.89 9.20
N GLY A 10 5.49 1.54 7.96
CA GLY A 10 6.33 0.82 7.00
C GLY A 10 6.07 -0.69 6.93
N SER A 11 5.08 -1.22 7.65
CA SER A 11 4.86 -2.66 7.79
C SER A 11 4.49 -3.41 6.51
N TYR A 12 4.06 -2.72 5.45
CA TYR A 12 3.83 -3.36 4.16
C TYR A 12 5.15 -3.77 3.47
N GLY A 13 6.20 -2.96 3.59
CA GLY A 13 7.46 -3.18 2.87
C GLY A 13 8.62 -3.71 3.72
N ARG A 14 8.55 -3.61 5.05
CA ARG A 14 9.66 -3.94 5.95
C ARG A 14 9.53 -5.33 6.57
N GLU A 15 10.48 -6.21 6.28
CA GLU A 15 10.56 -7.54 6.88
C GLU A 15 10.82 -7.48 8.40
N ASP A 16 11.63 -6.51 8.84
CA ASP A 16 11.96 -6.30 10.25
C ASP A 16 10.82 -5.65 11.06
N LYS A 17 9.70 -5.34 10.39
CA LYS A 17 8.54 -4.68 11.00
C LYS A 17 7.23 -5.25 10.47
N PRO A 18 6.87 -6.50 10.83
CA PRO A 18 5.64 -7.12 10.37
C PRO A 18 4.41 -6.33 10.82
N LEU A 19 3.28 -6.61 10.18
CA LEU A 19 1.98 -6.07 10.60
C LEU A 19 1.67 -6.52 12.04
N PRO A 20 1.13 -5.64 12.89
CA PRO A 20 0.71 -6.02 14.24
C PRO A 20 -0.33 -7.15 14.21
N ALA A 21 -0.29 -8.05 15.20
CA ALA A 21 -1.21 -9.20 15.30
C ALA A 21 -2.71 -8.80 15.33
N THR A 22 -3.04 -7.56 15.71
CA THR A 22 -4.41 -7.03 15.62
C THR A 22 -4.95 -6.96 14.19
N TYR A 23 -4.07 -6.98 13.19
CA TYR A 23 -4.41 -7.05 11.77
C TYR A 23 -4.40 -8.48 11.23
N ASP A 24 -4.14 -9.50 12.04
CA ASP A 24 -4.17 -10.90 11.61
C ASP A 24 -5.63 -11.39 11.54
N HIS A 25 -6.19 -11.33 10.33
CA HIS A 25 -7.51 -11.86 10.03
C HIS A 25 -7.49 -12.52 8.65
N PRO A 26 -8.36 -13.51 8.39
CA PRO A 26 -8.37 -14.20 7.09
C PRO A 26 -8.54 -13.26 5.88
N GLY A 27 -9.22 -12.12 6.06
CA GLY A 27 -9.39 -11.10 5.02
C GLY A 27 -8.10 -10.32 4.70
N THR A 28 -7.31 -9.94 5.70
CA THR A 28 -6.06 -9.20 5.44
C THR A 28 -5.05 -10.07 4.73
N SER A 29 -4.91 -11.36 5.05
CA SER A 29 -4.02 -12.26 4.32
C SER A 29 -4.37 -12.34 2.82
N ARG A 30 -5.66 -12.35 2.45
CA ARG A 30 -6.09 -12.29 1.04
C ARG A 30 -5.75 -10.95 0.39
N VAL A 31 -6.03 -9.84 1.08
CA VAL A 31 -5.74 -8.49 0.57
C VAL A 31 -4.23 -8.28 0.39
N LEU A 32 -3.40 -8.81 1.30
CA LEU A 32 -1.94 -8.75 1.19
C LEU A 32 -1.44 -9.58 0.01
N ALA A 33 -2.01 -10.76 -0.24
CA ALA A 33 -1.65 -11.55 -1.43
C ALA A 33 -1.99 -10.81 -2.74
N VAL A 34 -3.12 -10.10 -2.79
CA VAL A 34 -3.47 -9.24 -3.94
C VAL A 34 -2.49 -8.07 -4.06
N LEU A 35 -2.16 -7.42 -2.94
CA LEU A 35 -1.17 -6.34 -2.91
C LEU A 35 0.18 -6.79 -3.45
N ASP A 36 0.63 -7.99 -3.10
CA ASP A 36 1.89 -8.59 -3.56
C ASP A 36 1.88 -8.84 -5.07
N GLY A 37 0.80 -9.43 -5.58
CA GLY A 37 0.62 -9.69 -7.00
C GLY A 37 0.68 -8.39 -7.81
N ILE A 38 -0.11 -7.39 -7.42
CA ILE A 38 -0.17 -6.09 -8.11
C ILE A 38 1.17 -5.36 -8.03
N ALA A 39 1.84 -5.38 -6.88
CA ALA A 39 3.17 -4.79 -6.73
C ALA A 39 4.17 -5.43 -7.71
N GLY A 40 4.17 -6.77 -7.82
CA GLY A 40 4.99 -7.50 -8.77
C GLY A 40 4.66 -7.19 -10.23
N GLU A 41 3.38 -7.17 -10.59
CA GLU A 41 2.88 -6.87 -11.94
C GLU A 41 3.29 -5.47 -12.41
N LEU A 42 3.26 -4.49 -11.49
CA LEU A 42 3.56 -3.09 -11.80
C LEU A 42 5.04 -2.73 -11.58
N GLY A 43 5.87 -3.64 -11.10
CA GLY A 43 7.24 -3.36 -10.71
C GLY A 43 7.36 -2.28 -9.63
N ALA A 44 6.33 -2.17 -8.78
CA ALA A 44 6.21 -1.15 -7.75
C ALA A 44 6.40 -1.76 -6.36
N THR A 45 6.69 -0.93 -5.35
CA THR A 45 6.69 -1.40 -3.97
C THR A 45 5.26 -1.50 -3.44
N ARG A 46 5.04 -2.35 -2.43
CA ARG A 46 3.75 -2.44 -1.74
C ARG A 46 3.31 -1.09 -1.17
N ASN A 47 4.23 -0.29 -0.63
CA ASN A 47 3.93 1.05 -0.14
C ASN A 47 3.43 1.95 -1.27
N GLN A 48 4.05 1.91 -2.45
CA GLN A 48 3.61 2.69 -3.61
C GLN A 48 2.20 2.31 -4.06
N VAL A 49 1.90 1.01 -4.11
CA VAL A 49 0.54 0.52 -4.45
C VAL A 49 -0.49 1.00 -3.43
N VAL A 50 -0.21 0.91 -2.12
CA VAL A 50 -1.11 1.40 -1.06
C VAL A 50 -1.36 2.92 -1.20
N LEU A 51 -0.32 3.71 -1.43
CA LEU A 51 -0.45 5.16 -1.60
C LEU A 51 -1.22 5.53 -2.88
N ALA A 52 -0.97 4.81 -3.98
CA ALA A 52 -1.71 4.99 -5.24
C ALA A 52 -3.20 4.64 -5.06
N TRP A 53 -3.49 3.55 -4.34
CA TRP A 53 -4.85 3.16 -4.02
C TRP A 53 -5.58 4.22 -3.20
N LEU A 54 -4.98 4.71 -2.11
CA LEU A 54 -5.56 5.79 -1.29
C LEU A 54 -5.84 7.06 -2.10
N ARG A 55 -4.88 7.48 -2.94
CA ARG A 55 -5.05 8.61 -3.84
C ARG A 55 -6.21 8.41 -4.82
N GLY A 56 -6.35 7.20 -5.38
CA GLY A 56 -7.46 6.84 -6.26
C GLY A 56 -8.83 6.94 -5.58
N GLN A 57 -8.88 6.77 -4.26
CA GLN A 57 -10.10 6.97 -3.44
C GLN A 57 -10.33 8.44 -3.02
N GLY A 58 -9.53 9.39 -3.51
CA GLY A 58 -9.61 10.79 -3.09
C GLY A 58 -9.11 11.04 -1.66
N ILE A 59 -8.33 10.11 -1.10
CA ILE A 59 -7.72 10.20 0.22
C ILE A 59 -6.30 10.74 0.07
N ALA A 60 -5.96 11.77 0.85
CA ALA A 60 -4.61 12.35 0.91
C ALA A 60 -3.81 11.70 2.06
N PRO A 61 -2.88 10.76 1.79
CA PRO A 61 -2.06 10.15 2.83
C PRO A 61 -0.99 11.12 3.34
N ILE A 62 -0.81 11.16 4.65
CA ILE A 62 0.35 11.81 5.29
C ILE A 62 1.42 10.75 5.50
N VAL A 63 2.55 10.90 4.80
CA VAL A 63 3.68 9.96 4.87
C VAL A 63 4.78 10.56 5.75
N GLY A 64 5.12 9.87 6.82
CA GLY A 64 6.30 10.17 7.63
C GLY A 64 7.51 9.40 7.10
N ALA A 65 8.63 10.11 6.89
CA ALA A 65 9.89 9.52 6.44
C ALA A 65 11.06 10.14 7.21
N SER A 66 11.98 9.29 7.68
CA SER A 66 13.22 9.71 8.37
C SER A 66 14.47 9.61 7.47
N ARG A 67 14.29 9.17 6.23
CA ARG A 67 15.35 9.00 5.23
C ARG A 67 14.85 9.44 3.86
N VAL A 68 15.74 9.94 3.01
CA VAL A 68 15.40 10.49 1.70
C VAL A 68 14.85 9.41 0.77
N GLU A 69 15.35 8.18 0.87
CA GLU A 69 14.91 7.07 0.01
C GLU A 69 13.42 6.77 0.19
N HIS A 70 12.89 6.88 1.42
CA HIS A 70 11.46 6.70 1.69
C HIS A 70 10.62 7.86 1.15
N VAL A 71 11.15 9.08 1.13
CA VAL A 71 10.48 10.23 0.49
C VAL A 71 10.40 9.99 -1.02
N THR A 72 11.51 9.58 -1.63
CA THR A 72 11.57 9.25 -3.06
C THR A 72 10.61 8.12 -3.43
N GLU A 73 10.57 7.03 -2.64
CA GLU A 73 9.64 5.93 -2.82
C GLU A 73 8.19 6.41 -2.79
N ALA A 74 7.81 7.19 -1.78
CA ALA A 74 6.46 7.70 -1.61
C ALA A 74 6.04 8.67 -2.73
N LEU A 75 6.98 9.48 -3.25
CA LEU A 75 6.73 10.37 -4.38
C LEU A 75 6.50 9.58 -5.68
N ALA A 76 7.28 8.51 -5.91
CA ALA A 76 7.13 7.64 -7.08
C ALA A 76 5.80 6.89 -7.12
N ALA A 77 5.08 6.77 -5.98
CA ALA A 77 3.70 6.25 -5.96
C ALA A 77 2.72 7.05 -6.84
N ARG A 78 3.07 8.29 -7.24
CA ARG A 78 2.26 9.10 -8.16
C ARG A 78 2.22 8.53 -9.58
N ASP A 79 3.26 7.81 -9.97
CA ASP A 79 3.39 7.21 -11.29
C ASP A 79 2.72 5.82 -11.37
N VAL A 80 2.39 5.24 -10.21
CA VAL A 80 1.63 3.98 -10.14
C VAL A 80 0.18 4.22 -10.53
N ARG A 81 -0.27 3.48 -11.54
CA ARG A 81 -1.65 3.49 -12.05
C ARG A 81 -2.30 2.14 -11.77
N LEU A 82 -3.34 2.15 -10.95
CA LEU A 82 -4.21 1.00 -10.73
C LEU A 82 -5.38 1.09 -11.71
N ASP A 83 -5.65 0.01 -12.42
CA ASP A 83 -6.76 -0.09 -13.37
C ASP A 83 -7.97 -0.74 -12.69
N GLU A 84 -9.04 -0.92 -13.46
CA GLU A 84 -10.29 -1.49 -12.95
C GLU A 84 -10.11 -2.93 -12.44
N GLU A 85 -9.24 -3.72 -13.07
CA GLU A 85 -9.00 -5.11 -12.68
C GLU A 85 -8.23 -5.18 -11.35
N HIS A 86 -7.22 -4.34 -11.16
CA HIS A 86 -6.53 -4.18 -9.88
C HIS A 86 -7.51 -3.81 -8.75
N LEU A 87 -8.42 -2.86 -9.01
CA LEU A 87 -9.41 -2.43 -8.02
C LEU A 87 -10.44 -3.52 -7.72
N LYS A 88 -10.88 -4.27 -8.72
CA LYS A 88 -11.79 -5.41 -8.56
C LYS A 88 -11.18 -6.50 -7.70
N ARG A 89 -9.92 -6.88 -7.95
CA ARG A 89 -9.18 -7.86 -7.13
C ARG A 89 -9.11 -7.44 -5.66
N PHE A 90 -8.88 -6.16 -5.38
CA PHE A 90 -8.92 -5.66 -4.00
C PHE A 90 -10.31 -5.74 -3.36
N ALA A 91 -11.38 -5.50 -4.13
CA ALA A 91 -12.74 -5.60 -3.63
C ALA A 91 -13.15 -7.05 -3.32
N GLU A 92 -12.77 -8.01 -4.16
CA GLU A 92 -13.06 -9.44 -3.99
C GLU A 92 -12.27 -10.08 -2.83
N ALA A 93 -11.10 -9.54 -2.50
CA ALA A 93 -10.27 -10.06 -1.42
C ALA A 93 -10.76 -9.70 -0.01
N ARG A 94 -11.64 -8.70 0.13
CA ARG A 94 -12.12 -8.17 1.42
C ARG A 94 -13.02 -9.14 2.20
#